data_AF-A0A1G6J846-F1
#
_entry.id   AF-A0A1G6J846-F1
#
_cell.length_a   1.000
_cell.length_b   1.000
_cell.length_c   1.000
_cell.angle_alpha   90.00
_cell.angle_beta   90.00
_cell.angle_gamma   90.00
#
_symmetry.space_group_name_H-M   'P 1'
#
loop_
_entity.id
_entity.type
_entity.pdbx_description
1 polymer ?
#
loop_
_entity_poly.entity_id
_entity_poly.type
_entity_poly.pdbx_seq_one_letter_code
_entity_poly.pdbx_strand_id
1 'polypeptide(L)'
;MKNMMLKTAGAFLVAALASQTYAADLSKSTNIRGDLEKNCQTSFTNAKVLSTSEASKFCKCTIDSQAKMTNADEWEIQSAINAKKDPRTVGVVKRTEQYMNTCAGADLIKKVQTAAQSAQAKKK
;
A
#
# COMPACT_ATOMS: atom_id res chain seq x y z
N MET A 1 -4.90 23.15 3.39
CA MET A 1 -4.02 22.00 3.71
C MET A 1 -4.53 20.63 3.23
N LYS A 2 -5.72 20.50 2.61
CA LYS A 2 -6.27 19.22 2.11
C LYS A 2 -5.71 18.75 0.75
N ASN A 3 -4.78 19.50 0.14
CA ASN A 3 -4.36 19.28 -1.26
C ASN A 3 -2.92 18.77 -1.43
N MET A 4 -2.12 18.69 -0.36
CA MET A 4 -0.75 18.18 -0.45
C MET A 4 -0.70 16.64 -0.32
N MET A 5 -1.64 16.04 0.42
CA MET A 5 -1.82 14.57 0.49
C MET A 5 -2.46 13.97 -0.78
N LEU A 6 -3.01 14.81 -1.68
CA LEU A 6 -3.76 14.35 -2.86
C LEU A 6 -2.91 14.23 -4.13
N LYS A 7 -1.68 14.76 -4.15
CA LYS A 7 -0.77 14.73 -5.33
C LYS A 7 0.23 13.58 -5.32
N THR A 8 0.25 12.78 -4.26
CA THR A 8 1.17 11.66 -4.05
C THR A 8 0.45 10.33 -4.24
N ALA A 9 -0.01 10.04 -5.46
CA ALA A 9 -0.57 8.72 -5.81
C ALA A 9 0.40 7.56 -5.50
N GLY A 10 1.71 7.85 -5.49
CA GLY A 10 2.78 6.92 -5.07
C GLY A 10 2.91 6.73 -3.56
N ALA A 11 2.82 7.82 -2.76
CA ALA A 11 2.77 7.71 -1.30
C ALA A 11 1.48 7.03 -0.81
N PHE A 12 0.44 7.00 -1.64
CA PHE A 12 -0.80 6.28 -1.36
C PHE A 12 -0.60 4.75 -1.33
N LEU A 13 0.31 4.19 -2.15
CA LEU A 13 0.66 2.78 -2.04
C LEU A 13 1.37 2.53 -0.71
N VAL A 14 2.41 3.27 -0.37
CA VAL A 14 3.16 3.08 0.90
C VAL A 14 2.28 3.32 2.14
N ALA A 15 1.40 4.32 2.13
CA ALA A 15 0.47 4.59 3.22
C ALA A 15 -0.72 3.60 3.28
N ALA A 16 -1.19 3.07 2.14
CA ALA A 16 -2.24 2.04 2.12
C ALA A 16 -1.69 0.66 2.48
N LEU A 17 -0.43 0.38 2.14
CA LEU A 17 0.35 -0.76 2.63
C LEU A 17 0.45 -0.67 4.15
N ALA A 18 0.88 0.48 4.67
CA ALA A 18 1.16 0.65 6.10
C ALA A 18 -0.08 0.93 6.99
N SER A 19 -1.31 0.92 6.49
CA SER A 19 -2.51 1.16 7.32
C SER A 19 -3.52 0.02 7.29
N GLN A 20 -3.48 -0.86 6.29
CA GLN A 20 -4.42 -1.99 6.18
C GLN A 20 -3.82 -3.32 6.67
N THR A 21 -2.49 -3.45 6.69
CA THR A 21 -1.82 -4.70 7.09
C THR A 21 -1.69 -4.81 8.61
N TYR A 22 -1.50 -3.69 9.31
CA TYR A 22 -1.43 -3.67 10.79
C TYR A 22 -2.80 -3.66 11.49
N ALA A 23 -3.91 -3.56 10.77
CA ALA A 23 -5.25 -3.56 11.36
C ALA A 23 -5.80 -4.97 11.64
N ALA A 24 -5.09 -6.02 11.21
CA ALA A 24 -5.47 -7.40 11.46
C ALA A 24 -5.03 -7.86 12.86
N ASP A 25 -5.96 -8.44 13.63
CA ASP A 25 -5.59 -9.21 14.81
C ASP A 25 -4.91 -10.51 14.38
N LEU A 26 -3.59 -10.56 14.54
CA LEU A 26 -2.73 -11.68 14.18
C LEU A 26 -2.27 -12.48 15.40
N SER A 27 -2.77 -12.16 16.59
CA SER A 27 -2.30 -12.75 17.87
C SER A 27 -2.44 -14.28 17.94
N LYS A 28 -3.35 -14.85 17.15
CA LYS A 28 -3.59 -16.30 17.04
C LYS A 28 -3.07 -16.91 15.73
N SER A 29 -2.42 -16.12 14.89
CA SER A 29 -1.94 -16.58 13.59
C SER A 29 -0.73 -17.50 13.73
N THR A 30 -0.79 -18.66 13.10
CA THR A 30 0.38 -19.54 12.89
C THR A 30 1.07 -19.28 11.55
N ASN A 31 0.51 -18.39 10.73
CA ASN A 31 1.05 -17.97 9.43
C ASN A 31 0.68 -16.50 9.15
N ILE A 32 1.43 -15.60 9.80
CA ILE A 32 1.18 -14.14 9.73
C ILE A 32 1.17 -13.65 8.28
N ARG A 33 2.11 -14.10 7.46
CA ARG A 33 2.20 -13.68 6.06
C ARG A 33 0.94 -14.05 5.27
N GLY A 34 0.49 -15.30 5.40
CA GLY A 34 -0.71 -15.78 4.72
C GLY A 34 -1.97 -15.04 5.16
N ASP A 35 -2.12 -14.77 6.46
CA ASP A 35 -3.27 -14.05 7.00
C ASP A 35 -3.29 -12.58 6.57
N LEU A 36 -2.13 -11.93 6.53
CA LEU A 36 -1.99 -10.58 5.96
C LEU A 36 -2.40 -10.52 4.48
N GLU A 37 -1.94 -11.47 3.68
CA GLU A 37 -2.31 -11.57 2.26
C GLU A 37 -3.83 -11.77 2.11
N LYS A 38 -4.43 -12.67 2.90
CA LYS A 38 -5.87 -12.97 2.88
C LYS A 38 -6.73 -11.78 3.31
N ASN A 39 -6.32 -11.06 4.35
CA ASN A 39 -7.04 -9.87 4.82
C ASN A 39 -6.98 -8.75 3.78
N CYS A 40 -5.81 -8.53 3.17
CA CYS A 40 -5.67 -7.61 2.04
C CYS A 40 -6.60 -8.01 0.88
N GLN A 41 -6.60 -9.29 0.49
CA GLN A 41 -7.45 -9.78 -0.60
C GLN A 41 -8.94 -9.51 -0.31
N THR A 42 -9.38 -9.88 0.89
CA THR A 42 -10.76 -9.71 1.35
C THR A 42 -11.20 -8.24 1.30
N SER A 43 -10.35 -7.31 1.71
CA SER A 43 -10.64 -5.86 1.64
C SER A 43 -10.89 -5.40 0.20
N PHE A 44 -10.03 -5.80 -0.75
CA PHE A 44 -10.17 -5.39 -2.15
C PHE A 44 -11.34 -6.07 -2.87
N THR A 45 -11.61 -7.34 -2.59
CA THR A 45 -12.74 -8.07 -3.18
C THR A 45 -14.08 -7.59 -2.62
N ASN A 46 -14.18 -7.35 -1.31
CA ASN A 46 -15.41 -6.85 -0.68
C ASN A 46 -15.75 -5.43 -1.13
N ALA A 47 -14.73 -4.58 -1.30
CA ALA A 47 -14.89 -3.25 -1.88
C ALA A 47 -15.17 -3.28 -3.39
N LYS A 48 -15.19 -4.46 -4.03
CA LYS A 48 -15.37 -4.66 -5.48
C LYS A 48 -14.37 -3.85 -6.32
N VAL A 49 -13.16 -3.63 -5.80
CA VAL A 49 -12.11 -2.88 -6.47
C VAL A 49 -11.32 -3.80 -7.41
N LEU A 50 -11.01 -5.02 -6.94
CA LEU A 50 -10.25 -6.03 -7.67
C LEU A 50 -11.05 -7.33 -7.73
N SER A 51 -10.89 -8.07 -8.83
CA SER A 51 -11.27 -9.48 -8.88
C SER A 51 -10.41 -10.30 -7.93
N THR A 52 -10.82 -11.54 -7.62
CA THR A 52 -10.07 -12.42 -6.71
C THR A 52 -8.64 -12.67 -7.19
N SER A 53 -8.42 -12.87 -8.48
CA SER A 53 -7.08 -13.10 -9.06
C SER A 53 -6.20 -11.85 -9.02
N GLU A 54 -6.77 -10.70 -9.35
CA GLU A 54 -6.10 -9.39 -9.23
C GLU A 54 -5.73 -9.08 -7.77
N ALA A 55 -6.67 -9.30 -6.83
CA ALA A 55 -6.45 -9.08 -5.41
C ALA A 55 -5.35 -9.99 -4.88
N SER A 56 -5.36 -11.27 -5.26
CA SER A 56 -4.32 -12.23 -4.87
C SER A 56 -2.93 -11.77 -5.31
N LYS A 57 -2.77 -11.40 -6.58
CA LYS A 57 -1.50 -10.91 -7.12
C LYS A 57 -1.06 -9.60 -6.44
N PHE A 58 -1.95 -8.62 -6.37
CA PHE A 58 -1.63 -7.31 -5.77
C PHE A 58 -1.22 -7.43 -4.30
N CYS A 59 -1.97 -8.21 -3.53
CA CYS A 59 -1.72 -8.39 -2.09
C CYS A 59 -0.45 -9.19 -1.82
N LYS A 60 -0.14 -10.22 -2.61
CA LYS A 60 1.13 -10.93 -2.49
C LYS A 60 2.32 -9.99 -2.71
N CYS A 61 2.31 -9.22 -3.80
CA CYS A 61 3.35 -8.22 -4.07
C CYS A 61 3.47 -7.18 -2.95
N THR A 62 2.33 -6.71 -2.45
CA THR A 62 2.20 -5.79 -1.33
C THR A 62 2.86 -6.30 -0.05
N ILE A 63 2.54 -7.52 0.38
CA ILE A 63 3.13 -8.12 1.58
C ILE A 63 4.62 -8.42 1.37
N ASP A 64 5.01 -8.91 0.19
CA ASP A 64 6.42 -9.15 -0.14
C ASP A 64 7.26 -7.87 -0.16
N SER A 65 6.68 -6.75 -0.58
CA SER A 65 7.37 -5.46 -0.54
C SER A 65 7.57 -4.98 0.89
N GLN A 66 6.57 -5.14 1.75
CA GLN A 66 6.68 -4.75 3.17
C GLN A 66 7.68 -5.62 3.92
N ALA A 67 7.71 -6.93 3.65
CA ALA A 67 8.67 -7.85 4.27
C ALA A 67 10.14 -7.52 3.93
N LYS A 68 10.39 -6.71 2.87
CA LYS A 68 11.72 -6.24 2.47
C LYS A 68 12.08 -4.89 3.07
N MET A 69 11.15 -4.19 3.71
CA MET A 69 11.42 -2.90 4.35
C MET A 69 12.09 -3.12 5.70
N THR A 70 13.10 -2.30 5.99
CA THR A 70 13.75 -2.27 7.30
C THR A 70 13.15 -1.18 8.17
N ASN A 71 13.38 -1.26 9.49
CA ASN A 71 13.00 -0.18 10.41
C ASN A 71 13.64 1.16 10.02
N ALA A 72 14.87 1.14 9.47
CA ALA A 72 15.55 2.35 9.01
C ALA A 72 14.83 2.99 7.81
N ASP A 73 14.37 2.18 6.86
CA ASP A 73 13.56 2.63 5.73
C ASP A 73 12.25 3.28 6.20
N GLU A 74 11.58 2.68 7.19
CA GLU A 74 10.36 3.22 7.79
C GLU A 74 10.62 4.58 8.46
N TRP A 75 11.72 4.71 9.22
CA TRP A 75 12.09 5.97 9.86
C TRP A 75 12.40 7.07 8.84
N GLU A 76 13.04 6.74 7.72
CA GLU A 76 13.35 7.71 6.66
C GLU A 76 12.06 8.25 6.02
N ILE A 77 11.11 7.35 5.74
CA ILE A 77 9.78 7.72 5.25
C ILE A 77 9.07 8.62 6.27
N GLN A 78 9.01 8.20 7.54
CA GLN A 78 8.30 8.95 8.57
C GLN A 78 8.95 10.32 8.82
N SER A 79 10.28 10.40 8.76
CA SER A 79 11.02 11.65 8.88
C SER A 79 10.72 12.59 7.73
N ALA A 80 10.64 12.09 6.48
CA ALA A 80 10.23 12.89 5.33
C ALA A 80 8.80 13.43 5.50
N ILE A 81 7.86 12.60 5.98
CA ILE A 81 6.49 13.00 6.28
C ILE A 81 6.43 14.09 7.36
N ASN A 82 7.13 13.89 8.48
CA ASN A 82 7.18 14.86 9.58
C ASN A 82 7.80 16.19 9.13
N ALA A 83 8.81 16.12 8.26
CA ALA A 83 9.42 17.28 7.61
C ALA A 83 8.54 17.91 6.50
N LYS A 84 7.32 17.41 6.28
CA LYS A 84 6.38 17.85 5.23
C LYS A 84 6.97 17.78 3.81
N LYS A 85 7.94 16.88 3.60
CA LYS A 85 8.53 16.58 2.29
C LYS A 85 7.72 15.48 1.60
N ASP A 86 7.84 15.41 0.28
CA ASP A 86 7.23 14.32 -0.49
C ASP A 86 7.97 13.01 -0.23
N PRO A 87 7.32 11.97 0.33
CA PRO A 87 7.97 10.70 0.63
C PRO A 87 8.49 9.97 -0.62
N ARG A 88 7.99 10.30 -1.81
CA ARG A 88 8.48 9.71 -3.08
C ARG A 88 9.93 10.07 -3.39
N THR A 89 10.46 11.08 -2.72
CA THR A 89 11.89 11.45 -2.82
C THR A 89 12.79 10.53 -1.99
N VAL A 90 12.22 9.74 -1.08
CA VAL A 90 12.94 8.77 -0.26
C VAL A 90 13.32 7.56 -1.10
N GLY A 91 14.57 7.11 -0.99
CA GLY A 91 15.12 6.05 -1.85
C GLY A 91 14.33 4.74 -1.77
N VAL A 92 13.92 4.32 -0.57
CA VAL A 92 13.12 3.10 -0.40
C VAL A 92 11.74 3.18 -1.04
N VAL A 93 11.08 4.34 -1.02
CA VAL A 93 9.76 4.52 -1.64
C VAL A 93 9.87 4.31 -3.14
N LYS A 94 10.91 4.89 -3.76
CA LYS A 94 11.19 4.70 -5.18
C LYS A 94 11.45 3.23 -5.52
N ARG A 95 12.23 2.51 -4.70
CA ARG A 95 12.47 1.06 -4.89
C ARG A 95 11.18 0.25 -4.75
N THR A 96 10.35 0.56 -3.77
CA THR A 96 9.04 -0.08 -3.56
C THR A 96 8.11 0.15 -4.75
N GLU A 97 8.05 1.37 -5.29
CA GLU A 97 7.25 1.67 -6.48
C GLU A 97 7.73 0.87 -7.70
N GLN A 98 9.04 0.77 -7.92
CA GLN A 98 9.62 -0.03 -9.01
C GLN A 98 9.30 -1.52 -8.83
N TYR A 99 9.45 -2.04 -7.62
CA TYR A 99 9.12 -3.42 -7.30
C TYR A 99 7.64 -3.71 -7.57
N MET A 100 6.73 -2.84 -7.10
CA MET A 100 5.30 -3.03 -7.30
C MET A 100 4.93 -3.00 -8.78
N ASN A 101 5.49 -2.07 -9.56
CA ASN A 101 5.27 -2.01 -11.01
C ASN A 101 5.69 -3.31 -11.71
N THR A 102 6.80 -3.90 -11.27
CA THR A 102 7.31 -5.16 -11.82
C THR A 102 6.48 -6.36 -11.36
N CYS A 103 6.12 -6.42 -10.08
CA CYS A 103 5.45 -7.56 -9.47
C CYS A 103 3.95 -7.59 -9.79
N ALA A 104 3.22 -6.50 -9.51
CA ALA A 104 1.78 -6.43 -9.70
C ALA A 104 1.42 -6.07 -11.16
N GLY A 105 2.20 -5.17 -11.78
CA GLY A 105 1.92 -4.58 -13.07
C GLY A 105 1.27 -3.19 -12.96
N ALA A 106 1.58 -2.31 -13.90
CA ALA A 106 1.14 -0.92 -13.90
C ALA A 106 -0.39 -0.75 -13.96
N ASP A 107 -1.09 -1.60 -14.74
CA ASP A 107 -2.56 -1.52 -14.87
C ASP A 107 -3.27 -1.80 -13.54
N LEU A 108 -2.79 -2.81 -12.81
CA LEU A 108 -3.36 -3.20 -11.53
C LEU A 108 -3.13 -2.11 -10.47
N ILE A 109 -1.92 -1.52 -10.46
CA ILE A 109 -1.60 -0.37 -9.63
C ILE A 109 -2.52 0.82 -9.95
N LYS A 110 -2.69 1.14 -11.22
CA LYS A 110 -3.54 2.25 -11.67
C LYS A 110 -4.99 2.04 -11.22
N LYS A 111 -5.52 0.82 -11.35
CA LYS A 111 -6.87 0.45 -10.90
C LYS A 111 -7.06 0.72 -9.39
N VAL A 112 -6.11 0.28 -8.57
CA VAL A 112 -6.12 0.53 -7.11
C VAL A 112 -6.03 2.03 -6.80
N GLN A 113 -5.15 2.76 -7.49
CA GLN A 113 -5.00 4.21 -7.30
C GLN A 113 -6.28 4.97 -7.65
N THR A 114 -6.93 4.66 -8.77
CA THR A 114 -8.21 5.27 -9.17
C THR A 114 -9.30 4.99 -8.14
N ALA A 115 -9.41 3.75 -7.65
CA ALA A 115 -10.36 3.40 -6.61
C ALA A 115 -10.10 4.20 -5.32
N ALA A 116 -8.85 4.30 -4.88
CA ALA A 116 -8.46 5.07 -3.70
C ALA A 116 -8.80 6.56 -3.82
N GLN A 117 -8.52 7.18 -4.96
CA GLN A 117 -8.87 8.58 -5.24
C GLN A 117 -10.37 8.81 -5.18
N SER A 118 -11.17 7.91 -5.77
CA SER A 118 -12.64 8.01 -5.74
C SER A 118 -13.20 7.84 -4.32
N ALA A 119 -12.62 6.97 -3.50
CA ALA A 119 -13.02 6.77 -2.11
C ALA A 119 -12.71 8.00 -1.24
N GLN A 120 -11.60 8.70 -1.48
CA GLN A 120 -11.29 9.95 -0.79
C GLN A 120 -12.15 11.12 -1.25
N ALA A 121 -12.52 11.18 -2.53
CA ALA A 121 -13.41 12.22 -3.06
C ALA A 121 -14.80 12.17 -2.41
N LYS A 122 -15.29 10.97 -2.06
CA LYS A 122 -16.59 10.75 -1.38
C LYS A 122 -16.58 11.09 0.12
N LYS A 123 -15.42 11.34 0.72
CA LYS A 123 -15.27 11.75 2.13
C LYS A 123 -15.16 13.27 2.31
N LYS A 124 -15.29 14.04 1.22
CA LYS A 124 -15.43 15.50 1.25
C LYS A 124 -16.91 15.88 1.18
#